data_AF-A0A952VXM8-F1
#
_entry.id   AF-A0A952VXM8-F1
#
_cell.length_a   1.000
_cell.length_b   1.000
_cell.length_c   1.000
_cell.angle_alpha   90.00
_cell.angle_beta   90.00
_cell.angle_gamma   90.00
#
_symmetry.space_group_name_H-M   'P 1'
#
loop_
_entity.id
_entity.type
_entity.pdbx_description
1 polymer ?
#
loop_
_entity_poly.entity_id
_entity_poly.type
_entity_poly.pdbx_seq_one_letter_code
_entity_poly.pdbx_strand_id
1 'polypeptide(L)'
;MQISGHGNVDHLAKLLLGVQETESSGGRQTAARTQVGKDEVQISAQAKELQRIRELTNQPDPERTEHVERIRRALDSGTYDVSGRAVGDALIKQVLTDAIL
;
A
#
# COMPACT_ATOMS: atom_id res chain seq x y z
N MET A 1 -12.57 22.35 -19.78
CA MET A 1 -12.00 21.04 -20.17
C MET A 1 -12.07 20.13 -18.95
N GLN A 2 -12.72 18.97 -19.09
CA GLN A 2 -12.94 17.98 -18.02
C GLN A 2 -11.61 17.37 -17.56
N ILE A 3 -11.42 17.27 -16.25
CA ILE A 3 -10.38 16.42 -15.65
C ILE A 3 -10.93 14.99 -15.57
N SER A 4 -10.63 14.18 -16.57
CA SER A 4 -10.97 12.75 -16.58
C SER A 4 -10.15 12.02 -15.51
N GLY A 5 -10.81 11.65 -14.42
CA GLY A 5 -10.25 10.89 -13.30
C GLY A 5 -10.24 9.39 -13.56
N HIS A 6 -9.39 8.93 -14.48
CA HIS A 6 -9.14 7.50 -14.71
C HIS A 6 -7.65 7.23 -14.56
N GLY A 7 -7.27 6.29 -13.69
CA GLY A 7 -5.85 5.92 -13.60
C GLY A 7 -5.51 4.81 -12.62
N ASN A 8 -6.10 4.77 -11.42
CA ASN A 8 -5.62 3.82 -10.41
C ASN A 8 -6.52 2.59 -10.22
N VAL A 9 -7.85 2.75 -10.24
CA VAL A 9 -8.78 1.63 -10.04
C VAL A 9 -8.80 0.70 -11.25
N ASP A 10 -8.81 1.28 -12.46
CA ASP A 10 -8.78 0.53 -13.71
C ASP A 10 -7.47 -0.25 -13.88
N HIS A 11 -6.35 0.30 -13.40
CA HIS A 11 -5.04 -0.36 -13.44
C HIS A 11 -4.96 -1.51 -12.44
N LEU A 12 -5.54 -1.35 -11.25
CA LEU A 12 -5.61 -2.40 -10.23
C LEU A 12 -6.52 -3.55 -10.69
N ALA A 13 -7.63 -3.23 -11.36
CA ALA A 13 -8.50 -4.23 -11.98
C ALA A 13 -7.77 -5.00 -13.10
N LYS A 14 -6.96 -4.32 -13.92
CA LYS A 14 -6.17 -4.96 -15.00
C LYS A 14 -5.13 -5.94 -14.47
N LEU A 15 -4.48 -5.62 -13.35
CA LEU A 15 -3.53 -6.51 -12.66
C LEU A 15 -4.22 -7.72 -12.02
N LEU A 16 -5.36 -7.51 -11.36
CA LEU A 16 -6.12 -8.59 -10.71
C LEU A 16 -6.75 -9.58 -11.71
N LEU A 17 -7.16 -9.11 -12.89
CA LEU A 17 -7.79 -9.95 -13.91
C LEU A 17 -6.80 -10.65 -14.86
N GLY A 18 -5.49 -10.40 -14.74
CA GLY A 18 -4.46 -11.12 -15.50
C GLY A 18 -4.56 -10.96 -17.03
N VAL A 19 -5.24 -9.93 -17.53
CA VAL A 19 -5.37 -9.69 -18.98
C VAL A 19 -4.14 -8.93 -19.46
N GLN A 20 -3.16 -9.69 -19.93
CA GLN A 20 -1.97 -9.16 -20.61
C GLN A 20 -2.32 -8.96 -22.10
N GLU A 21 -2.76 -7.75 -22.48
CA GLU A 21 -2.88 -7.37 -23.88
C GLU A 21 -1.47 -7.23 -24.47
N THR A 22 -1.09 -8.19 -25.32
CA THR A 22 0.11 -8.10 -26.14
C THR A 22 -0.14 -7.14 -27.30
N GLU A 23 0.13 -5.84 -27.08
CA GLU A 23 0.29 -4.90 -28.18
C GLU A 23 1.76 -4.80 -28.57
N SER A 24 2.12 -5.55 -29.62
CA SER A 24 3.35 -5.35 -30.38
C SER A 24 3.22 -4.07 -31.23
N SER A 25 3.97 -3.03 -30.91
CA SER A 25 4.27 -1.96 -31.86
C SER A 25 5.73 -1.52 -31.74
N GLY A 26 6.46 -1.68 -32.83
CA GLY A 26 7.89 -1.37 -32.93
C GLY A 26 8.18 0.09 -33.28
N GLY A 27 9.46 0.45 -33.15
CA GLY A 27 10.06 1.53 -33.95
C GLY A 27 10.94 2.54 -33.21
N ARG A 28 12.25 2.42 -33.45
CA ARG A 28 13.32 3.45 -33.35
C ARG A 28 13.61 4.06 -31.97
N GLN A 29 14.69 3.56 -31.36
CA GLN A 29 15.46 4.31 -30.36
C GLN A 29 16.69 4.95 -31.02
N THR A 30 16.56 6.26 -31.27
CA THR A 30 17.69 7.18 -31.46
C THR A 30 18.49 7.27 -30.16
N ALA A 31 19.81 7.15 -30.28
CA ALA A 31 20.78 7.25 -29.21
C ALA A 31 20.63 8.56 -28.41
N ALA A 32 20.23 8.44 -27.14
CA ALA A 32 20.24 9.54 -26.17
C ALA A 32 21.47 9.38 -25.25
N ARG A 33 22.47 10.17 -25.62
CA ARG A 33 23.62 10.69 -24.86
C ARG A 33 23.52 10.51 -23.34
N THR A 34 24.43 9.72 -22.78
CA THR A 34 24.69 9.58 -21.34
C THR A 34 25.00 10.94 -20.71
N GLN A 35 24.03 11.53 -20.02
CA GLN A 35 24.32 12.53 -19.00
C GLN A 35 24.70 11.76 -17.73
N VAL A 36 25.97 11.84 -17.37
CA VAL A 36 26.46 11.47 -16.04
C VAL A 36 25.88 12.50 -15.07
N GLY A 37 24.65 12.23 -14.61
CA GLY A 37 23.98 12.97 -13.56
C GLY A 37 24.70 12.71 -12.25
N LYS A 38 25.07 13.78 -11.57
CA LYS A 38 25.70 13.79 -10.26
C LYS A 38 24.95 12.86 -9.31
N ASP A 39 25.67 11.92 -8.69
CA ASP A 39 25.27 11.24 -7.46
C ASP A 39 25.28 12.28 -6.32
N GLU A 40 24.34 13.22 -6.39
CA GLU A 40 24.08 14.18 -5.33
C GLU A 40 22.97 13.60 -4.47
N VAL A 41 23.27 13.45 -3.18
CA VAL A 41 22.43 12.82 -2.16
C VAL A 41 21.16 13.65 -1.95
N GLN A 42 20.23 13.60 -2.89
CA GLN A 42 18.86 14.05 -2.70
C GLN A 42 18.17 13.00 -1.83
N ILE A 43 18.36 13.09 -0.51
CA ILE A 43 17.30 12.64 0.41
C ILE A 43 16.10 13.51 0.05
N SER A 44 15.31 13.04 -0.91
CA SER A 44 14.21 13.77 -1.52
C SER A 44 13.29 14.25 -0.40
N ALA A 45 12.67 15.43 -0.58
CA ALA A 45 11.69 15.94 0.38
C ALA A 45 10.63 14.87 0.74
N GLN A 46 10.32 13.99 -0.21
CA GLN A 46 9.45 12.82 -0.06
C GLN A 46 9.98 11.80 0.96
N ALA A 47 11.27 11.47 0.96
CA ALA A 47 11.85 10.55 1.94
C ALA A 47 11.80 11.11 3.36
N LYS A 48 12.05 12.42 3.52
CA LYS A 48 11.90 13.12 4.81
C LYS A 48 10.46 13.16 5.29
N GLU A 49 9.51 13.33 4.37
CA GLU A 49 8.08 13.32 4.70
C GLU A 49 7.61 11.92 5.12
N LEU A 50 8.04 10.87 4.40
CA LEU A 50 7.75 9.48 4.80
C LEU A 50 8.35 9.14 6.16
N GLN A 51 9.55 9.65 6.46
CA GLN A 51 10.15 9.48 7.78
C GLN A 51 9.32 10.17 8.88
N ARG A 52 8.85 11.40 8.63
CA ARG A 52 7.95 12.11 9.55
C ARG A 52 6.63 11.37 9.77
N ILE A 53 6.03 10.84 8.71
CA ILE A 53 4.80 10.02 8.80
C ILE A 53 5.03 8.76 9.62
N ARG A 54 6.17 8.08 9.44
CA ARG A 54 6.55 6.90 10.25
C ARG A 54 6.73 7.27 11.72
N GLU A 55 7.35 8.41 12.01
CA GLU A 55 7.51 8.91 13.38
C GLU A 55 6.17 9.20 14.04
N LEU A 56 5.20 9.76 13.31
CA LEU A 56 3.83 9.99 13.78
C LEU A 56 3.07 8.67 14.00
N THR A 57 3.26 7.68 13.12
CA THR A 57 2.59 6.37 13.22
C THR A 57 3.12 5.54 14.40
N ASN A 58 4.39 5.72 14.77
CA ASN A 58 5.01 5.06 15.91
C ASN A 58 4.62 5.68 17.26
N GLN A 59 3.84 6.76 17.28
CA GLN A 59 3.38 7.34 18.54
C GLN A 59 2.40 6.39 19.25
N PRO A 60 2.44 6.34 20.59
CA PRO A 60 1.49 5.54 21.35
C PRO A 60 0.08 6.10 21.14
N ASP A 61 -0.78 5.26 20.58
CA ASP A 61 -2.19 5.56 20.36
C ASP A 61 -3.00 5.07 21.59
N PRO A 62 -3.57 5.98 22.39
CA PRO A 62 -4.36 5.61 23.56
C PRO A 62 -5.62 4.83 23.18
N GLU A 63 -6.27 5.15 22.05
CA GLU A 63 -7.47 4.45 21.60
C GLU A 63 -7.16 3.00 21.25
N ARG A 64 -6.01 2.77 20.58
CA ARG A 64 -5.51 1.43 20.30
C ARG A 64 -5.23 0.65 21.59
N THR A 65 -4.62 1.31 22.58
CA THR A 65 -4.29 0.70 23.87
C THR A 65 -5.55 0.26 24.61
N GLU A 66 -6.55 1.13 24.70
CA GLU A 66 -7.85 0.78 25.29
C GLU A 66 -8.55 -0.36 24.57
N HIS A 67 -8.49 -0.37 23.23
CA HIS A 67 -9.08 -1.43 22.43
C HIS A 67 -8.45 -2.79 22.73
N VAL A 68 -7.12 -2.86 22.79
CA VAL A 68 -6.38 -4.07 23.14
C VAL A 68 -6.74 -4.56 24.54
N GLU A 69 -6.82 -3.66 25.53
CA GLU A 69 -7.21 -4.04 26.89
C GLU A 69 -8.64 -4.56 26.99
N ARG A 70 -9.59 -4.03 26.19
CA ARG A 70 -10.94 -4.59 26.11
C ARG A 70 -10.94 -6.00 25.56
N ILE A 71 -10.20 -6.26 24.47
CA ILE A 71 -10.08 -7.60 23.89
C ILE A 71 -9.46 -8.57 24.90
N ARG A 72 -8.38 -8.15 25.57
CA ARG A 72 -7.70 -8.95 26.59
C ARG A 72 -8.67 -9.38 27.70
N ARG A 73 -9.43 -8.43 28.26
CA ARG A 73 -10.44 -8.74 29.28
C ARG A 73 -11.50 -9.71 28.78
N ALA A 74 -11.99 -9.54 27.55
CA ALA A 74 -12.99 -10.43 26.96
C ALA A 74 -12.44 -11.85 26.74
N LEU A 75 -11.13 -11.97 26.42
CA LEU A 75 -10.46 -13.26 26.27
C LEU A 75 -10.29 -13.94 27.63
N ASP A 76 -9.85 -13.19 28.66
CA ASP A 76 -9.69 -13.69 30.03
C ASP A 76 -11.03 -14.13 30.65
N SER A 77 -12.13 -13.42 30.35
CA SER A 77 -13.48 -13.81 30.78
C SER A 77 -14.13 -14.90 29.91
N GLY A 78 -13.47 -15.34 28.84
CA GLY A 78 -14.00 -16.34 27.90
C GLY A 78 -15.21 -15.87 27.09
N THR A 79 -15.45 -14.56 27.01
CA THR A 79 -16.59 -13.96 26.29
C THR A 79 -16.18 -13.35 24.95
N TYR A 80 -14.94 -13.55 24.53
CA TYR A 80 -14.49 -13.10 23.22
C TYR A 80 -15.03 -14.02 22.12
N ASP A 81 -15.94 -13.50 21.31
CA ASP A 81 -16.53 -14.22 20.17
C ASP A 81 -15.68 -14.02 18.91
N VAL A 82 -15.29 -15.14 18.27
CA VAL A 82 -14.45 -15.13 17.07
C VAL A 82 -15.34 -15.27 15.84
N SER A 83 -15.47 -14.19 15.09
CA SER A 83 -16.20 -14.20 13.81
C SER A 83 -15.34 -14.78 12.69
N GLY A 84 -15.73 -15.95 12.15
CA GLY A 84 -15.05 -16.55 10.99
C GLY A 84 -15.06 -15.64 9.76
N ARG A 85 -16.08 -14.80 9.59
CA ARG A 85 -16.11 -13.78 8.53
C ARG A 85 -15.03 -12.72 8.72
N ALA A 86 -14.84 -12.25 9.96
CA ALA A 86 -13.81 -11.26 10.27
C ALA A 86 -12.41 -11.83 10.02
N VAL A 87 -12.18 -13.10 10.35
CA VAL A 87 -10.93 -13.80 10.05
C VAL A 87 -10.71 -13.90 8.54
N GLY A 88 -11.71 -14.34 7.78
CA GLY A 88 -11.60 -14.46 6.32
C GLY A 88 -11.32 -13.11 5.63
N ASP A 89 -11.99 -12.04 6.07
CA ASP A 89 -11.76 -10.69 5.56
C ASP A 89 -10.33 -10.20 5.85
N ALA A 90 -9.82 -10.46 7.07
CA ALA A 90 -8.44 -10.12 7.44
C ALA A 90 -7.41 -10.87 6.58
N LEU A 91 -7.62 -12.17 6.31
CA LEU A 91 -6.74 -12.97 5.46
C LEU A 91 -6.70 -12.45 4.02
N ILE A 92 -7.87 -12.16 3.43
CA ILE A 92 -7.95 -11.63 2.07
C ILE A 92 -7.26 -10.26 1.99
N LYS A 93 -7.52 -9.37 2.95
CA LYS A 93 -6.87 -8.05 3.03
C LYS A 93 -5.36 -8.17 3.12
N GLN A 94 -4.84 -9.09 3.94
CA GLN A 94 -3.41 -9.32 4.05
C GLN A 94 -2.82 -9.79 2.71
N VAL A 95 -3.39 -10.82 2.10
CA VAL A 95 -2.89 -11.37 0.81
C VAL A 95 -2.87 -10.30 -0.28
N LEU A 96 -3.90 -9.44 -0.34
CA LEU A 96 -3.95 -8.36 -1.32
C LEU A 96 -2.94 -7.25 -1.03
N THR A 97 -2.68 -6.96 0.24
CA THR A 97 -1.72 -5.92 0.63
C THR A 97 -0.28 -6.37 0.37
N ASP A 98 0.04 -7.63 0.68
CA ASP A 98 1.36 -8.23 0.43
C ASP A 98 1.68 -8.34 -1.06
N ALA A 99 0.67 -8.43 -1.93
CA ALA A 99 0.87 -8.44 -3.38
C ALA A 99 1.22 -7.07 -3.98
N ILE A 100 0.96 -5.98 -3.25
CA ILE A 100 1.12 -4.59 -3.73
C ILE A 100 2.36 -3.90 -3.10
N LEU A 101 2.81 -4.35 -1.93
CA LEU A 101 4.02 -3.85 -1.23
C LEU A 101 5.30 -4.57 -1.71
#